data_AF-A0A6B3IDG8-F1
#
_entry.id   AF-A0A6B3IDG8-F1
#
_cell.length_a   1.000
_cell.length_b   1.000
_cell.length_c   1.000
_cell.angle_alpha   90.00
_cell.angle_beta   90.00
_cell.angle_gamma   90.00
#
_symmetry.space_group_name_H-M   'P 1'
#
loop_
_entity.id
_entity.type
_entity.pdbx_description
1 polymer ?
#
loop_
_entity_poly.entity_id
_entity_poly.type
_entity_poly.pdbx_seq_one_letter_code
_entity_poly.pdbx_strand_id
1 'polypeptide(L)'
;AAMNQEVARHWTAAPAPQVRLLPRSLPASELPPGYAVPERGIAFGIDENNLAPVFLDFDHDPFFLVFGESESGKSNLLRLIIKQLTERYDGDSCKLFVIDNRRSLLDVTPPSHLAEYIPMSNNMEHHMVALHDLMKRRTPSADVTAQELRDR
;
A
#
# COMPACT_ATOMS: atom_id res chain seq x y z
N ALA A 1 -33.90 -22.98 26.35
CA ALA A 1 -32.63 -23.75 26.31
C ALA A 1 -32.84 -25.17 25.77
N ALA A 2 -33.69 -26.00 26.39
CA ALA A 2 -33.93 -27.38 25.96
C ALA A 2 -34.42 -27.52 24.50
N MET A 3 -35.36 -26.67 24.05
CA MET A 3 -35.88 -26.68 22.68
C MET A 3 -34.78 -26.47 21.61
N ASN A 4 -33.90 -25.49 21.81
CA ASN A 4 -32.81 -25.21 20.85
C ASN A 4 -31.82 -26.38 20.78
N GLN A 5 -31.58 -27.07 21.90
CA GLN A 5 -30.73 -28.26 21.91
C GLN A 5 -31.37 -29.42 21.15
N GLU A 6 -32.68 -29.66 21.31
CA GLU A 6 -33.38 -30.71 20.59
C GLU A 6 -33.45 -30.44 19.08
N VAL A 7 -33.67 -29.19 18.67
CA VAL A 7 -33.61 -28.79 17.25
C VAL A 7 -32.20 -29.01 16.69
N ALA A 8 -31.16 -28.59 17.42
CA ALA A 8 -29.77 -28.78 16.97
C ALA A 8 -29.37 -30.26 16.88
N ARG A 9 -29.88 -31.13 17.77
CA ARG A 9 -29.62 -32.57 17.75
C ARG A 9 -30.23 -33.26 16.52
N HIS A 10 -31.40 -32.81 16.07
CA HIS A 10 -32.15 -33.45 15.00
C HIS A 10 -31.95 -32.79 13.62
N TRP A 11 -31.28 -31.64 13.55
CA TRP A 11 -30.93 -30.99 12.28
C TRP A 11 -29.66 -31.62 11.68
N THR A 12 -29.82 -32.37 10.59
CA THR A 12 -28.72 -33.08 9.90
C THR A 12 -28.24 -32.39 8.62
N ALA A 13 -28.93 -31.32 8.19
CA ALA A 13 -28.54 -30.54 7.03
C ALA A 13 -27.47 -29.50 7.39
N ALA A 14 -26.91 -28.85 6.36
CA ALA A 14 -25.99 -27.73 6.57
C ALA A 14 -26.66 -26.64 7.44
N PRO A 15 -25.94 -26.05 8.41
CA PRO A 15 -26.46 -24.91 9.14
C PRO A 15 -26.62 -23.71 8.22
N ALA A 16 -27.37 -22.70 8.67
CA ALA A 16 -27.42 -21.42 7.97
C ALA A 16 -26.00 -20.84 7.78
N PRO A 17 -25.66 -20.29 6.60
CA PRO A 17 -24.40 -19.61 6.38
C PRO A 17 -24.18 -18.51 7.42
N GLN A 18 -22.97 -18.44 7.95
CA GLN A 18 -22.59 -17.39 8.90
C GLN A 18 -22.41 -16.06 8.17
N VAL A 19 -22.69 -14.96 8.87
CA VAL A 19 -22.33 -13.62 8.39
C VAL A 19 -20.82 -13.52 8.34
N ARG A 20 -20.27 -13.20 7.17
CA ARG A 20 -18.85 -12.93 7.01
C ARG A 20 -18.56 -11.55 7.60
N LEU A 21 -17.65 -11.49 8.56
CA LEU A 21 -17.23 -10.25 9.22
C LEU A 21 -15.85 -9.83 8.72
N LEU A 22 -15.54 -8.54 8.85
CA LEU A 22 -14.19 -8.05 8.63
C LEU A 22 -13.23 -8.76 9.61
N PRO A 23 -12.13 -9.36 9.12
CA PRO A 23 -11.22 -10.11 9.98
C PRO A 23 -10.46 -9.16 10.91
N ARG A 24 -10.20 -9.60 12.14
CA ARG A 24 -9.39 -8.84 13.11
C ARG A 24 -7.93 -8.74 12.69
N SER A 25 -7.45 -9.68 11.88
CA SER A 25 -6.11 -9.71 11.29
C SER A 25 -6.24 -10.27 9.89
N LEU A 26 -5.73 -9.53 8.91
CA LEU A 26 -5.70 -9.94 7.50
C LEU A 26 -4.25 -10.22 7.11
N PRO A 27 -3.87 -11.48 6.86
CA PRO A 27 -2.55 -11.80 6.32
C PRO A 27 -2.32 -11.13 4.97
N ALA A 28 -1.17 -10.48 4.78
CA ALA A 28 -0.85 -9.81 3.52
C ALA A 28 -0.81 -10.77 2.32
N SER A 29 -0.59 -12.07 2.54
CA SER A 29 -0.63 -13.11 1.50
C SER A 29 -2.04 -13.39 0.96
N GLU A 30 -3.09 -12.94 1.64
CA GLU A 30 -4.48 -13.05 1.15
C GLU A 30 -4.84 -11.87 0.23
N LEU A 31 -4.03 -10.83 0.19
CA LEU A 31 -4.18 -9.75 -0.79
C LEU A 31 -3.53 -10.16 -2.12
N PRO A 32 -4.07 -9.70 -3.26
CA PRO A 32 -3.38 -9.81 -4.53
C PRO A 32 -1.96 -9.22 -4.42
N PRO A 33 -0.92 -9.91 -4.92
CA PRO A 33 0.43 -9.35 -4.97
C PRO A 33 0.47 -8.15 -5.92
N GLY A 34 1.46 -7.28 -5.76
CA GLY A 34 1.47 -5.96 -6.41
C GLY A 34 1.36 -5.97 -7.94
N TYR A 35 1.80 -7.05 -8.58
CA TYR A 35 1.75 -7.26 -10.03
C TYR A 35 0.47 -7.94 -10.54
N ALA A 36 -0.41 -8.44 -9.66
CA ALA A 36 -1.52 -9.30 -10.08
C ALA A 36 -2.65 -8.57 -10.81
N VAL A 37 -2.87 -7.30 -10.50
CA VAL A 37 -4.00 -6.50 -11.04
C VAL A 37 -3.47 -5.13 -11.49
N PRO A 38 -2.61 -5.10 -12.53
CA PRO A 38 -1.86 -3.91 -12.90
C PRO A 38 -2.74 -2.68 -13.13
N GLU A 39 -3.89 -2.85 -13.77
CA GLU A 39 -4.84 -1.81 -14.13
C GLU A 39 -5.57 -1.14 -12.95
N ARG A 40 -5.43 -1.67 -11.72
CA ARG A 40 -6.04 -1.08 -10.51
C ARG A 40 -5.03 -0.52 -9.51
N GLY A 41 -3.74 -0.68 -9.77
CA GLY A 41 -2.67 -0.33 -8.82
C GLY A 41 -2.32 -1.46 -7.85
N ILE A 42 -1.99 -1.13 -6.60
CA ILE A 42 -1.57 -2.10 -5.58
C ILE A 42 -2.65 -2.32 -4.51
N ALA A 43 -2.88 -3.57 -4.11
CA ALA A 43 -3.83 -3.88 -3.05
C ALA A 43 -3.25 -3.59 -1.65
N PHE A 44 -4.02 -2.96 -0.76
CA PHE A 44 -3.56 -2.64 0.61
C PHE A 44 -4.52 -3.07 1.73
N GLY A 45 -5.70 -3.58 1.38
CA GLY A 45 -6.70 -4.03 2.34
C GLY A 45 -7.94 -4.58 1.66
N ILE A 46 -9.00 -4.79 2.42
CA ILE A 46 -10.33 -5.18 1.92
C ILE A 46 -11.40 -4.24 2.46
N ASP A 47 -12.50 -4.08 1.70
CA ASP A 47 -13.67 -3.33 2.16
C ASP A 47 -14.55 -4.15 3.13
N GLU A 48 -15.42 -3.49 3.89
CA GLU A 48 -16.37 -4.16 4.79
C GLU A 48 -17.58 -4.74 4.05
N ASN A 49 -18.00 -4.08 2.96
CA ASN A 49 -19.25 -4.40 2.27
C ASN A 49 -19.20 -5.75 1.55
N ASN A 50 -18.09 -6.01 0.86
CA ASN A 50 -17.94 -7.16 -0.03
C ASN A 50 -16.77 -8.07 0.40
N LEU A 51 -15.93 -7.60 1.34
CA LEU A 51 -14.63 -8.22 1.66
C LEU A 51 -13.75 -8.34 0.42
N ALA A 52 -13.86 -7.33 -0.47
CA ALA A 52 -13.12 -7.29 -1.72
C ALA A 52 -11.84 -6.43 -1.57
N PRO A 53 -10.74 -6.76 -2.27
CA PRO A 53 -9.53 -5.96 -2.23
C PRO A 53 -9.74 -4.50 -2.62
N VAL A 54 -9.11 -3.60 -1.87
CA VAL A 54 -9.05 -2.15 -2.13
C VAL A 54 -7.64 -1.80 -2.58
N PHE A 55 -7.56 -0.89 -3.56
CA PHE A 55 -6.33 -0.59 -4.28
C PHE A 55 -5.91 0.87 -4.19
N LEU A 56 -4.60 1.11 -4.28
CA LEU A 56 -3.99 2.44 -4.49
C LEU A 56 -3.40 2.49 -5.89
N ASP A 57 -3.81 3.48 -6.67
CA ASP A 57 -3.28 3.74 -8.00
C ASP A 57 -2.49 5.07 -8.00
N PHE A 58 -1.17 4.98 -7.93
CA PHE A 58 -0.28 6.15 -7.93
C PHE A 58 -0.07 6.77 -9.31
N ASP A 59 -0.49 6.08 -10.38
CA ASP A 59 -0.46 6.63 -11.74
C ASP A 59 -1.63 7.62 -11.92
N HIS A 60 -2.73 7.43 -11.17
CA HIS A 60 -3.87 8.37 -11.11
C HIS A 60 -3.78 9.36 -9.95
N ASP A 61 -3.58 8.86 -8.73
CA ASP A 61 -3.56 9.62 -7.48
C ASP A 61 -2.15 9.57 -6.85
N PRO A 62 -1.28 10.56 -7.13
CA PRO A 62 0.15 10.47 -6.77
C PRO A 62 0.42 10.59 -5.25
N PHE A 63 -0.58 10.98 -4.47
CA PHE A 63 -0.43 11.24 -3.03
C PHE A 63 -1.38 10.39 -2.21
N PHE A 64 -0.85 9.78 -1.15
CA PHE A 64 -1.63 9.00 -0.19
C PHE A 64 -1.29 9.43 1.23
N LEU A 65 -2.33 9.64 2.05
CA LEU A 65 -2.20 10.14 3.41
C LEU A 65 -2.96 9.26 4.40
N VAL A 66 -2.30 8.89 5.50
CA VAL A 66 -2.85 8.00 6.53
C VAL A 66 -2.79 8.69 7.89
N PHE A 67 -3.94 8.80 8.52
CA PHE A 67 -4.06 9.22 9.92
C PHE A 67 -4.42 8.04 10.81
N GLY A 68 -3.96 8.09 12.07
CA GLY A 68 -4.31 7.09 13.07
C GLY A 68 -3.55 7.31 14.36
N GLU A 69 -4.12 6.82 15.45
CA GLU A 69 -3.54 6.91 16.79
C GLU A 69 -2.25 6.09 16.94
N SER A 70 -1.57 6.20 18.08
CA SER A 70 -0.41 5.34 18.34
C SER A 70 -0.80 3.87 18.19
N GLU A 71 0.10 3.06 17.62
CA GLU A 71 -0.10 1.62 17.45
C GLU A 71 -1.27 1.20 16.53
N SER A 72 -1.86 2.14 15.78
CA SER A 72 -2.94 1.88 14.82
C SER A 72 -2.52 1.15 13.52
N GLY A 73 -1.27 0.65 13.43
CA GLY A 73 -0.79 -0.05 12.23
C GLY A 73 -0.23 0.82 11.09
N LYS A 74 -0.02 2.14 11.27
CA LYS A 74 0.54 3.02 10.21
C LYS A 74 1.85 2.53 9.61
N SER A 75 2.84 2.18 10.46
CA SER A 75 4.12 1.65 9.97
C SER A 75 3.93 0.30 9.26
N ASN A 76 2.99 -0.54 9.70
CA ASN A 76 2.67 -1.80 9.01
C ASN A 76 2.09 -1.56 7.62
N LEU A 77 1.19 -0.59 7.48
CA LEU A 77 0.63 -0.20 6.18
C LEU A 77 1.71 0.32 5.23
N LEU A 78 2.62 1.17 5.71
CA LEU A 78 3.75 1.65 4.88
C LEU A 78 4.66 0.48 4.44
N ARG A 79 4.92 -0.49 5.32
CA ARG A 79 5.67 -1.71 4.95
C ARG A 79 4.98 -2.51 3.87
N LEU A 80 3.65 -2.68 3.97
CA LEU A 80 2.85 -3.35 2.95
C LEU A 80 2.92 -2.62 1.61
N ILE A 81 2.74 -1.29 1.61
CA ILE A 81 2.80 -0.48 0.40
C ILE A 81 4.17 -0.60 -0.28
N ILE A 82 5.27 -0.48 0.48
CA ILE A 82 6.64 -0.66 -0.06
C ILE A 82 6.78 -2.04 -0.71
N LYS A 83 6.38 -3.10 0.00
CA LYS A 83 6.41 -4.47 -0.54
C LYS A 83 5.65 -4.55 -1.87
N GLN A 84 4.40 -4.09 -1.90
CA GLN A 84 3.55 -4.18 -3.09
C GLN A 84 4.12 -3.38 -4.27
N LEU A 85 4.68 -2.19 -4.03
CA LEU A 85 5.35 -1.40 -5.07
C LEU A 85 6.57 -2.14 -5.63
N THR A 86 7.39 -2.74 -4.75
CA THR A 86 8.61 -3.47 -5.16
C THR A 86 8.34 -4.81 -5.83
N GLU A 87 7.14 -5.36 -5.67
CA GLU A 87 6.66 -6.54 -6.41
C GLU A 87 6.08 -6.14 -7.77
N ARG A 88 5.52 -4.95 -7.88
CA ARG A 88 4.86 -4.44 -9.08
C ARG A 88 5.84 -3.88 -10.10
N TYR A 89 6.77 -3.04 -9.65
CA TYR A 89 7.72 -2.34 -10.49
C TYR A 89 9.12 -2.88 -10.26
N ASP A 90 9.95 -2.85 -11.30
CA ASP A 90 11.38 -3.09 -11.13
C ASP A 90 12.05 -1.87 -10.47
N GLY A 91 13.28 -2.09 -9.99
CA GLY A 91 14.03 -1.06 -9.28
C GLY A 91 14.44 0.14 -10.12
N ASP A 92 14.49 0.03 -11.46
CA ASP A 92 14.83 1.16 -12.33
C ASP A 92 13.61 2.03 -12.62
N SER A 93 12.43 1.41 -12.65
CA SER A 93 11.13 2.06 -12.80
C SER A 93 10.60 2.66 -11.49
N CYS A 94 10.94 2.08 -10.34
CA CYS A 94 10.50 2.54 -9.02
C CYS A 94 11.67 2.69 -8.04
N LYS A 95 11.95 3.94 -7.65
CA LYS A 95 12.93 4.28 -6.61
C LYS A 95 12.23 4.88 -5.40
N LEU A 96 12.64 4.45 -4.22
CA LEU A 96 12.08 4.86 -2.94
C LEU A 96 13.08 5.69 -2.13
N PHE A 97 12.64 6.88 -1.74
CA PHE A 97 13.28 7.73 -0.73
C PHE A 97 12.49 7.57 0.57
N VAL A 98 13.13 6.99 1.60
CA VAL A 98 12.43 6.61 2.84
C VAL A 98 12.87 7.52 3.97
N ILE A 99 11.93 8.32 4.47
CA ILE A 99 12.13 9.21 5.62
C ILE A 99 11.49 8.58 6.84
N ASP A 100 12.31 8.19 7.81
CA ASP A 100 11.85 7.37 8.93
C ASP A 100 12.55 7.75 10.24
N ASN A 101 12.05 8.81 10.85
CA ASN A 101 12.56 9.35 12.12
C ASN A 101 12.49 8.34 13.28
N ARG A 102 11.62 7.32 13.20
CA ARG A 102 11.45 6.30 14.26
C ARG A 102 12.11 4.98 13.93
N ARG A 103 12.80 4.87 12.79
CA ARG A 103 13.46 3.64 12.32
C ARG A 103 12.51 2.44 12.26
N SER A 104 11.23 2.73 12.02
CA SER A 104 10.14 1.76 11.92
C SER A 104 10.01 1.11 10.54
N LEU A 105 10.92 1.37 9.60
CA LEU A 105 10.96 0.92 8.22
C LEU A 105 12.36 0.42 7.79
N LEU A 106 13.28 0.20 8.73
CA LEU A 106 14.60 -0.40 8.46
C LEU A 106 14.46 -1.74 7.72
N ASP A 107 15.32 -1.93 6.72
CA ASP A 107 15.46 -3.13 5.89
C ASP A 107 14.18 -3.59 5.16
N VAL A 108 13.16 -2.73 5.08
CA VAL A 108 11.91 -3.03 4.36
C VAL A 108 12.10 -2.87 2.85
N THR A 109 12.88 -1.88 2.45
CA THR A 109 13.06 -1.54 1.04
C THR A 109 14.22 -2.36 0.46
N PRO A 110 14.00 -3.14 -0.60
CA PRO A 110 15.09 -3.86 -1.27
C PRO A 110 16.18 -2.90 -1.78
N PRO A 111 17.47 -3.28 -1.75
CA PRO A 111 18.54 -2.43 -2.28
C PRO A 111 18.36 -2.01 -3.74
N SER A 112 17.68 -2.82 -4.55
CA SER A 112 17.35 -2.49 -5.94
C SER A 112 16.42 -1.30 -6.08
N HIS A 113 15.57 -1.04 -5.08
CA HIS A 113 14.56 0.03 -5.10
C HIS A 113 14.92 1.20 -4.18
N LEU A 114 15.79 0.99 -3.19
CA LEU A 114 16.19 2.05 -2.26
C LEU A 114 17.11 3.06 -2.95
N ALA A 115 16.62 4.30 -3.12
CA ALA A 115 17.48 5.42 -3.50
C ALA A 115 18.20 5.99 -2.29
N GLU A 116 17.46 6.23 -1.20
CA GLU A 116 18.02 6.79 0.02
C GLU A 116 17.16 6.46 1.24
N TYR A 117 17.81 6.22 2.38
CA TYR A 117 17.15 6.04 3.68
C TYR A 117 17.62 7.13 4.66
N ILE A 118 16.67 7.87 5.22
CA ILE A 118 16.88 9.11 5.97
C ILE A 118 16.31 8.93 7.40
N PRO A 119 17.15 8.58 8.40
CA PRO A 119 16.69 8.27 9.75
C PRO A 119 16.50 9.48 10.68
N MET A 120 17.00 10.67 10.33
CA MET A 120 17.13 11.82 11.24
C MET A 120 16.94 13.15 10.52
N SER A 121 16.44 14.16 11.26
CA SER A 121 16.07 15.47 10.74
C SER A 121 17.24 16.44 10.49
N ASN A 122 18.41 16.23 11.08
CA ASN A 122 19.50 17.22 11.05
C ASN A 122 20.10 17.46 9.65
N ASN A 123 19.91 16.54 8.71
CA ASN A 123 20.27 16.71 7.29
C ASN A 123 19.04 16.72 6.36
N MET A 124 17.82 16.85 6.90
CA MET A 124 16.59 16.78 6.11
C MET A 124 16.58 17.80 4.97
N GLU A 125 17.03 19.03 5.25
CA GLU A 125 17.10 20.10 4.28
C GLU A 125 17.98 19.71 3.07
N HIS A 126 19.13 19.09 3.32
CA HIS A 126 20.02 18.62 2.26
C HIS A 126 19.34 17.58 1.36
N HIS A 127 18.67 16.59 1.95
CA HIS A 127 17.94 15.56 1.19
C HIS A 127 16.76 16.15 0.41
N MET A 128 16.02 17.10 1.00
CA MET A 128 14.90 17.77 0.35
C MET A 128 15.36 18.62 -0.84
N VAL A 129 16.49 19.31 -0.74
CA VAL A 129 17.08 20.07 -1.85
C VAL A 129 17.49 19.12 -2.99
N ALA A 130 18.13 18.00 -2.67
CA ALA A 130 18.51 17.01 -3.67
C ALA A 130 17.29 16.40 -4.39
N LEU A 131 16.23 16.09 -3.65
CA LEU A 131 14.97 15.59 -4.22
C LEU A 131 14.28 16.65 -5.08
N HIS A 132 14.24 17.90 -4.63
CA HIS A 132 13.71 19.03 -5.40
C HIS A 132 14.44 19.18 -6.73
N ASP A 133 15.78 19.17 -6.72
CA ASP A 133 16.57 19.33 -7.94
C ASP A 133 16.39 18.14 -8.90
N LEU A 134 16.22 16.92 -8.37
CA LEU A 134 15.86 15.76 -9.17
C LEU A 134 14.51 15.94 -9.86
N MET A 135 13.49 16.39 -9.13
CA MET A 135 12.16 16.62 -9.70
C MET A 135 12.17 17.77 -10.72
N LYS A 136 12.90 18.85 -10.45
CA LYS A 136 13.05 19.98 -11.36
C LYS A 136 13.67 19.58 -12.70
N ARG A 137 14.64 18.66 -12.71
CA ARG A 137 15.21 18.09 -13.95
C ARG A 137 14.22 17.25 -14.75
N ARG A 138 13.15 16.75 -14.12
CA ARG A 138 12.09 15.95 -14.76
C ARG A 138 10.91 16.80 -15.24
N THR A 139 10.87 18.08 -14.89
CA THR A 139 9.84 19.01 -15.36
C THR A 139 9.93 19.11 -16.89
N PRO A 140 8.83 18.86 -17.62
CA PRO A 140 8.77 19.07 -19.06
C PRO A 140 9.21 20.49 -19.43
N SER A 141 9.96 20.64 -20.52
CA SER A 141 10.29 21.98 -21.03
C SER A 141 9.01 22.70 -21.48
N ALA A 142 9.05 24.04 -21.50
CA ALA A 142 7.92 24.85 -21.95
C ALA A 142 7.52 24.60 -23.41
N ASP A 143 8.39 23.94 -24.18
CA ASP A 143 8.19 23.62 -25.60
C ASP A 143 7.43 22.30 -25.82
N VAL A 144 7.11 21.55 -24.76
CA VAL A 144 6.37 20.28 -24.88
C VAL A 144 4.90 20.58 -25.19
N THR A 145 4.44 20.03 -26.31
CA THR A 145 3.05 20.22 -26.76
C THR A 145 2.07 19.45 -25.88
N ALA A 146 0.81 19.89 -25.85
CA ALA A 146 -0.25 19.18 -25.13
C ALA A 146 -0.49 17.74 -25.64
N GLN A 147 -0.07 17.43 -26.88
CA GLN A 147 -0.16 16.08 -27.44
C GLN A 147 0.97 15.18 -26.87
N GLU A 148 2.19 15.68 -26.81
CA GLU A 148 3.35 14.97 -26.21
C GLU A 148 3.20 14.74 -24.70
N LEU A 149 2.40 15.58 -24.00
CA LEU A 149 2.03 15.35 -22.60
C LEU A 149 0.95 14.27 -22.40
N ARG A 150 0.12 14.00 -23.41
CA ARG A 150 -0.96 12.99 -23.34
C ARG A 150 -0.51 11.60 -23.75
N ASP A 151 0.45 11.51 -24.67
CA ASP A 151 0.95 10.25 -25.22
C ASP A 151 2.06 9.62 -24.34
N ARG A 152 2.26 10.16 -23.13
CA ARG A 152 3.31 9.79 -22.18
C ARG A 152 2.70 9.15 -20.93
#